data_AF-A0A086JS96-F1
#
_entry.id   AF-A0A086JS96-F1
#
_cell.length_a   1.000
_cell.length_b   1.000
_cell.length_c   1.000
_cell.angle_alpha   90.00
_cell.angle_beta   90.00
_cell.angle_gamma   90.00
#
_symmetry.space_group_name_H-M   'P 1'
#
loop_
_entity.id
_entity.type
_entity.pdbx_description
1 polymer ?
#
loop_
_entity_poly.entity_id
_entity_poly.type
_entity_poly.pdbx_seq_one_letter_code
_entity_poly.pdbx_strand_id
1 'polypeptide(L)'
;TVDEYQLRVPTWIRVATAGNAPYTANLFCSLLSVVCSTDTSTRGVFGIFGNAEVKDMVSSALQLLVILLDFNVGVFVLPDGTEETEGAKGEKGGRRNSPALRNVFRSMLSGVHRPEELDFIFDGLTHHLASAASRSRTSSVSEKPDLFCEQLLILTWHLLTLNGHFLRHVCSRRGADALLRPLIALLLDASFFIHRRPTPQTHDARPLAETRDSLSPSTNGGSLLANDGAESPSSSSPAEAATALSRIGLLHMCSFILLVLSSERDFAVRLNEPFLGKAPADIPVFQGSYADLLCLAVHRVVMDATGPRGSSDSLVDMLLTVLCNVSAYVKSFCLESCLRLMAMMERLTRRYWLFSAPQHYHDVFFLLDVFNNLIQYQFEVKRNAQTSARGADFTHSLKVFSVEKPASS
;
A
#
# COMPACT_ATOMS: atom_id res chain seq x y z
N THR A 1 3.52 -33.07 -11.12
CA THR A 1 3.78 -32.25 -9.89
C THR A 1 3.01 -30.94 -9.99
N VAL A 2 2.98 -30.08 -8.97
CA VAL A 2 2.33 -28.74 -9.05
C VAL A 2 2.82 -27.94 -10.28
N ASP A 3 4.03 -28.23 -10.74
CA ASP A 3 4.65 -27.66 -11.95
C ASP A 3 3.98 -28.08 -13.27
N GLU A 4 3.31 -29.24 -13.34
CA GLU A 4 2.56 -29.66 -14.54
C GLU A 4 1.25 -28.87 -14.73
N TYR A 5 0.65 -28.38 -13.63
CA TYR A 5 -0.57 -27.56 -13.69
C TYR A 5 -0.28 -26.15 -14.23
N GLN A 6 0.96 -25.67 -14.12
CA GLN A 6 1.36 -24.34 -14.59
C GLN A 6 1.65 -24.27 -16.09
N LEU A 7 1.86 -25.40 -16.76
CA LEU A 7 2.21 -25.45 -18.19
C LEU A 7 1.01 -25.29 -19.13
N ARG A 8 -0.23 -25.47 -18.64
CA ARG A 8 -1.44 -25.38 -19.48
C ARG A 8 -2.34 -24.24 -19.03
N VAL A 9 -2.44 -23.22 -19.89
CA VAL A 9 -3.44 -22.16 -19.77
C VAL A 9 -4.83 -22.77 -19.57
N PRO A 10 -5.58 -22.39 -18.52
CA PRO A 10 -6.95 -22.86 -18.36
C PRO A 10 -7.78 -22.51 -19.59
N THR A 11 -8.32 -23.52 -20.27
CA THR A 11 -9.00 -23.31 -21.55
C THR A 11 -10.18 -22.34 -21.43
N TRP A 12 -10.92 -22.40 -20.32
CA TRP A 12 -12.08 -21.56 -20.09
C TRP A 12 -11.72 -20.07 -20.02
N ILE A 13 -10.65 -19.70 -19.31
CA ILE A 13 -10.28 -18.29 -19.12
C ILE A 13 -9.72 -17.70 -20.42
N ARG A 14 -9.00 -18.51 -21.19
CA ARG A 14 -8.54 -18.15 -22.53
C ARG A 14 -9.70 -17.90 -23.48
N VAL A 15 -10.73 -18.75 -23.48
CA VAL A 15 -11.92 -18.56 -24.32
C VAL A 15 -12.74 -17.36 -23.85
N ALA A 16 -12.93 -17.20 -22.54
CA ALA A 16 -13.69 -16.10 -21.97
C ALA A 16 -13.06 -14.73 -22.32
N THR A 17 -11.73 -14.64 -22.27
CA THR A 17 -10.99 -13.38 -22.51
C THR A 17 -10.61 -13.13 -23.97
N ALA A 18 -10.89 -14.08 -24.88
CA ALA A 18 -10.59 -13.94 -26.31
C ALA A 18 -11.47 -12.92 -27.05
N GLY A 19 -12.63 -12.56 -26.50
CA GLY A 19 -13.57 -11.60 -27.12
C GLY A 19 -14.44 -12.17 -28.22
N ASN A 20 -14.43 -13.49 -28.44
CA ASN A 20 -15.24 -14.17 -29.46
C ASN A 20 -16.65 -14.52 -28.95
N ALA A 21 -16.89 -14.42 -27.64
CA ALA A 21 -18.18 -14.78 -27.06
C ALA A 21 -19.22 -13.66 -27.30
N PRO A 22 -20.49 -14.01 -27.60
CA PRO A 22 -21.54 -13.01 -27.65
C PRO A 22 -21.69 -12.35 -26.28
N TYR A 23 -22.01 -11.05 -26.26
CA TYR A 23 -22.25 -10.27 -25.05
C TYR A 23 -21.03 -10.03 -24.13
N THR A 24 -19.79 -10.28 -24.57
CA THR A 24 -18.59 -10.00 -23.76
C THR A 24 -18.54 -8.55 -23.22
N ALA A 25 -18.89 -7.57 -24.06
CA ALA A 25 -18.95 -6.17 -23.64
C ALA A 25 -20.04 -5.93 -22.58
N ASN A 26 -21.23 -6.52 -22.75
CA ASN A 26 -22.32 -6.40 -21.79
C ASN A 26 -21.96 -7.03 -20.45
N LEU A 27 -21.26 -8.18 -20.46
CA LEU A 27 -20.78 -8.82 -19.24
C LEU A 27 -19.79 -7.91 -18.51
N PHE A 28 -18.80 -7.34 -19.21
CA PHE A 28 -17.85 -6.40 -18.61
C PHE A 28 -18.56 -5.19 -17.99
N CYS A 29 -19.41 -4.51 -18.75
CA CYS A 29 -20.13 -3.33 -18.26
C CYS A 29 -21.03 -3.67 -17.07
N SER A 30 -21.72 -4.83 -17.10
CA SER A 30 -22.59 -5.26 -16.00
C SER A 30 -21.80 -5.57 -14.73
N LEU A 31 -20.68 -6.32 -14.84
CA LEU A 31 -19.82 -6.61 -13.69
C LEU A 31 -19.26 -5.33 -13.07
N LEU A 32 -18.70 -4.43 -13.90
CA LEU A 32 -18.15 -3.16 -13.41
C LEU A 32 -19.23 -2.28 -12.77
N SER A 33 -20.41 -2.20 -13.39
CA SER A 33 -21.52 -1.41 -12.86
C SER A 33 -22.05 -1.98 -11.54
N VAL A 34 -22.20 -3.30 -11.42
CA VAL A 34 -22.64 -3.94 -10.16
C VAL A 34 -21.66 -3.62 -9.03
N VAL A 35 -20.35 -3.71 -9.30
CA VAL A 35 -19.31 -3.41 -8.31
C VAL A 35 -19.27 -1.94 -7.92
N CYS A 36 -19.46 -1.00 -8.86
CA CYS A 36 -19.34 0.43 -8.58
C CYS A 36 -20.63 1.08 -8.07
N SER A 37 -21.81 0.57 -8.42
CA SER A 37 -23.11 1.20 -8.05
C SER A 37 -23.75 0.65 -6.79
N THR A 38 -23.46 -0.59 -6.42
CA THR A 38 -24.25 -1.30 -5.42
C THR A 38 -23.66 -1.11 -4.03
N ASP A 39 -24.27 -0.26 -3.21
CA ASP A 39 -23.79 -0.05 -1.85
C ASP A 39 -23.99 -1.30 -0.99
N THR A 40 -22.88 -1.91 -0.56
CA THR A 40 -22.86 -3.04 0.38
C THR A 40 -22.85 -2.61 1.85
N SER A 41 -22.80 -1.29 2.10
CA SER A 41 -22.66 -0.68 3.43
C SER A 41 -23.99 -0.28 4.05
N THR A 42 -25.07 -0.19 3.27
CA THR A 42 -26.42 0.13 3.78
C THR A 42 -26.89 -0.97 4.71
N ARG A 43 -26.62 -0.78 6.01
CA ARG A 43 -27.50 -1.27 7.06
C ARG A 43 -28.84 -0.57 6.82
N GLY A 44 -29.87 -1.32 6.44
CA GLY A 44 -31.22 -0.76 6.28
C GLY A 44 -31.64 0.06 7.50
N VAL A 45 -32.70 0.87 7.37
CA VAL A 45 -33.28 1.59 8.52
C VAL A 45 -33.50 0.58 9.66
N PHE A 46 -32.93 0.83 10.84
CA PHE A 46 -32.85 -0.07 12.02
C PHE A 46 -31.83 -1.23 12.00
N GLY A 47 -30.96 -1.36 11.00
CA GLY A 47 -29.88 -2.35 10.99
C GLY A 47 -30.31 -3.81 10.79
N ILE A 48 -31.57 -4.05 10.40
CA ILE A 48 -32.17 -5.39 10.34
C ILE A 48 -32.18 -5.99 8.92
N PHE A 49 -32.13 -5.17 7.87
CA PHE A 49 -32.16 -5.63 6.48
C PHE A 49 -30.93 -5.14 5.71
N GLY A 50 -29.76 -5.70 6.00
CA GLY A 50 -28.67 -5.75 5.02
C GLY A 50 -28.95 -6.94 4.10
N ASN A 51 -29.16 -6.68 2.81
CA ASN A 51 -29.53 -7.74 1.88
C ASN A 51 -28.29 -8.61 1.60
N ALA A 52 -28.11 -9.71 2.35
CA ALA A 52 -26.92 -10.57 2.28
C ALA A 52 -26.65 -11.06 0.84
N GLU A 53 -27.72 -11.37 0.11
CA GLU A 53 -27.69 -11.73 -1.30
C GLU A 53 -27.04 -10.66 -2.18
N VAL A 54 -27.27 -9.38 -1.88
CA VAL A 54 -26.67 -8.26 -2.61
C VAL A 54 -25.17 -8.19 -2.33
N LYS A 55 -24.75 -8.38 -1.08
CA LYS A 55 -23.32 -8.43 -0.73
C LYS A 55 -22.62 -9.58 -1.47
N ASP A 56 -23.24 -10.76 -1.49
CA ASP A 56 -22.68 -11.94 -2.16
C ASP A 56 -22.63 -11.78 -3.68
N MET A 57 -23.65 -11.14 -4.27
CA MET A 57 -23.66 -10.79 -5.70
C MET A 57 -22.52 -9.83 -6.06
N VAL A 58 -22.35 -8.74 -5.30
CA VAL A 58 -21.28 -7.75 -5.55
C VAL A 58 -19.90 -8.41 -5.37
N SER A 59 -19.73 -9.24 -4.33
CA SER A 59 -18.51 -9.99 -4.10
C SER A 59 -18.18 -10.95 -5.24
N SER A 60 -19.18 -11.70 -5.73
CA SER A 60 -19.03 -12.62 -6.86
C SER A 60 -18.72 -11.88 -8.16
N ALA A 61 -19.37 -10.74 -8.40
CA ALA A 61 -19.12 -9.89 -9.57
C ALA A 61 -17.71 -9.32 -9.56
N LEU A 62 -17.25 -8.81 -8.41
CA LEU A 62 -15.89 -8.32 -8.22
C LEU A 62 -14.86 -9.44 -8.44
N GLN A 63 -15.09 -10.61 -7.85
CA GLN A 63 -14.18 -11.74 -7.99
C GLN A 63 -14.06 -12.17 -9.46
N LEU A 64 -15.18 -12.32 -10.17
CA LEU A 64 -15.18 -12.69 -11.58
C LEU A 64 -14.49 -11.63 -12.44
N LEU A 65 -14.77 -10.34 -12.19
CA LEU A 65 -14.14 -9.23 -12.90
C LEU A 65 -12.62 -9.22 -12.71
N VAL A 66 -12.15 -9.40 -11.46
CA VAL A 66 -10.72 -9.48 -11.15
C VAL A 66 -10.07 -10.66 -11.86
N ILE A 67 -10.66 -11.86 -11.81
CA ILE A 67 -10.11 -13.04 -12.50
C ILE A 67 -9.99 -12.81 -14.01
N LEU A 68 -11.03 -12.22 -14.62
CA LEU A 68 -11.03 -11.93 -16.06
C LEU A 68 -10.00 -10.85 -16.44
N LEU A 69 -9.77 -9.88 -15.57
CA LEU A 69 -8.76 -8.84 -15.78
C LEU A 69 -7.34 -9.36 -15.58
N ASP A 70 -7.09 -10.14 -14.52
CA ASP A 70 -5.74 -10.58 -14.11
C ASP A 70 -5.09 -11.53 -15.12
N PHE A 71 -5.90 -12.28 -15.88
CA PHE A 71 -5.41 -13.19 -16.89
C PHE A 71 -4.58 -12.49 -17.98
N ASN A 72 -3.27 -12.78 -17.99
CA ASN A 72 -2.34 -12.29 -18.99
C ASN A 72 -1.79 -13.46 -19.82
N VAL A 73 -2.32 -13.62 -21.03
CA VAL A 73 -1.91 -14.68 -21.98
C VAL A 73 -0.39 -14.67 -22.23
N GLY A 74 0.23 -13.48 -22.22
CA GLY A 74 1.66 -13.31 -22.48
C GLY A 74 2.59 -13.93 -21.43
N VAL A 75 2.09 -14.24 -20.22
CA VAL A 75 2.86 -14.96 -19.19
C VAL A 75 2.97 -16.45 -19.51
N PHE A 76 1.98 -17.00 -20.21
CA PHE A 76 1.90 -18.44 -20.49
C PHE A 76 2.46 -18.82 -21.87
N VAL A 77 2.73 -17.84 -22.72
CA VAL A 77 3.44 -18.08 -23.98
C VAL A 77 4.93 -17.91 -23.71
N LEU A 78 5.60 -19.04 -23.48
CA LEU A 78 7.06 -19.10 -23.60
C LEU A 78 7.44 -18.57 -24.98
N PRO A 79 8.49 -17.75 -25.12
CA PRO A 79 9.03 -17.46 -26.44
C PRO A 79 9.53 -18.81 -27.00
N ASP A 80 8.84 -19.33 -28.00
CA ASP A 80 9.35 -20.47 -28.77
C ASP A 80 10.71 -20.05 -29.35
N GLY A 81 11.77 -20.58 -28.74
CA GLY A 81 13.12 -20.54 -29.29
C GLY A 81 13.27 -21.71 -30.24
N THR A 82 13.10 -21.43 -31.54
CA THR A 82 13.57 -22.11 -32.78
C THR A 82 12.57 -21.69 -33.87
N GLU A 83 12.91 -20.96 -34.93
CA GLU A 83 14.05 -21.15 -35.83
C GLU A 83 14.60 -19.80 -36.31
N GLU A 84 15.93 -19.69 -36.33
CA GLU A 84 16.64 -18.72 -37.14
C GLU A 84 16.44 -19.09 -38.62
N THR A 85 15.87 -18.18 -39.41
CA THR A 85 16.24 -18.10 -40.82
C THR A 85 16.33 -16.64 -41.20
N GLU A 86 17.54 -16.26 -41.58
CA GLU A 86 17.99 -14.94 -41.96
C GLU A 86 17.14 -14.36 -43.10
N GLY A 87 16.83 -13.06 -43.04
CA GLY A 87 16.22 -12.36 -44.17
C GLY A 87 15.63 -10.98 -43.91
N ALA A 88 16.51 -9.97 -43.97
CA ALA A 88 16.23 -8.60 -44.42
C ALA A 88 15.51 -7.57 -43.50
N LYS A 89 16.33 -6.56 -43.13
CA LYS A 89 16.06 -5.11 -43.07
C LYS A 89 14.96 -4.59 -42.13
N GLY A 90 15.42 -4.16 -40.95
CA GLY A 90 15.26 -2.79 -40.44
C GLY A 90 13.85 -2.21 -40.32
N GLU A 91 13.27 -2.31 -39.13
CA GLU A 91 12.27 -1.36 -38.63
C GLU A 91 12.29 -1.33 -37.10
N LYS A 92 12.24 -0.12 -36.53
CA LYS A 92 12.04 0.11 -35.09
C LYS A 92 10.63 -0.39 -34.71
N GLY A 93 10.50 -1.65 -34.33
CA GLY A 93 9.23 -2.28 -33.97
C GLY A 93 9.19 -2.64 -32.48
N GLY A 94 8.48 -1.85 -31.68
CA GLY A 94 8.06 -2.28 -30.35
C GLY A 94 7.30 -3.60 -30.46
N ARG A 95 7.58 -4.53 -29.53
CA ARG A 95 7.01 -5.88 -29.41
C ARG A 95 5.47 -5.80 -29.45
N ARG A 96 4.88 -5.84 -30.65
CA ARG A 96 3.43 -5.76 -30.85
C ARG A 96 2.87 -7.16 -30.58
N ASN A 97 2.30 -7.36 -29.39
CA ASN A 97 1.63 -8.61 -29.04
C ASN A 97 0.60 -8.96 -30.13
N SER A 98 0.71 -10.17 -30.68
CA SER A 98 -0.23 -10.74 -31.65
C SER A 98 -1.67 -10.61 -31.12
N PRO A 99 -2.69 -10.33 -31.96
CA PRO A 99 -4.09 -10.24 -31.53
C PRO A 99 -4.57 -11.49 -30.77
N ALA A 100 -3.96 -12.66 -31.04
CA ALA A 100 -4.23 -13.91 -30.32
C ALA A 100 -3.78 -13.92 -28.84
N LEU A 101 -2.99 -12.93 -28.41
CA LEU A 101 -2.47 -12.79 -27.05
C LEU A 101 -3.15 -11.66 -26.26
N ARG A 102 -4.24 -11.08 -26.80
CA ARG A 102 -4.91 -9.94 -26.18
C ARG A 102 -6.07 -10.39 -25.30
N ASN A 103 -6.10 -9.88 -24.08
CA ASN A 103 -7.25 -9.98 -23.20
C ASN A 103 -8.23 -8.84 -23.52
N VAL A 104 -9.43 -9.19 -24.00
CA VAL A 104 -10.48 -8.23 -24.38
C VAL A 104 -10.96 -7.40 -23.19
N PHE A 105 -11.02 -7.96 -21.97
CA PHE A 105 -11.43 -7.23 -20.77
C PHE A 105 -10.44 -6.13 -20.41
N ARG A 106 -9.13 -6.41 -20.52
CA ARG A 106 -8.08 -5.39 -20.34
C ARG A 106 -8.18 -4.29 -21.41
N SER A 107 -8.56 -4.65 -22.64
CA SER A 107 -8.76 -3.69 -23.76
C SER A 107 -10.01 -2.83 -23.58
N MET A 108 -11.09 -3.41 -23.04
CA MET A 108 -12.29 -2.65 -22.69
C MET A 108 -12.04 -1.72 -21.52
N LEU A 109 -11.36 -2.19 -20.47
CA LEU A 109 -11.00 -1.37 -19.31
C LEU A 109 -10.10 -0.19 -19.69
N SER A 110 -9.10 -0.40 -20.55
CA SER A 110 -8.22 0.68 -21.03
C SER A 110 -8.95 1.67 -21.96
N GLY A 111 -10.03 1.23 -22.61
CA GLY A 111 -10.86 2.04 -23.49
C GLY A 111 -11.88 2.94 -22.78
N VAL A 112 -12.11 2.78 -21.47
CA VAL A 112 -12.99 3.66 -20.69
C VAL A 112 -12.34 5.03 -20.54
N HIS A 113 -13.00 6.09 -20.99
CA HIS A 113 -12.41 7.43 -20.97
C HIS A 113 -13.42 8.57 -20.80
N ARG A 114 -14.74 8.28 -20.82
CA ARG A 114 -15.76 9.30 -20.64
C ARG A 114 -15.73 9.81 -19.20
N PRO A 115 -15.75 11.14 -18.97
CA PRO A 115 -15.59 11.69 -17.63
C PRO A 115 -16.68 11.22 -16.67
N GLU A 116 -17.93 11.05 -17.15
CA GLU A 116 -19.04 10.57 -16.34
C GLU A 116 -18.84 9.11 -15.89
N GLU A 117 -18.27 8.27 -16.76
CA GLU A 117 -17.93 6.88 -16.44
C GLU A 117 -16.77 6.81 -15.44
N LEU A 118 -15.76 7.68 -15.59
CA LEU A 118 -14.61 7.76 -14.67
C LEU A 118 -15.04 8.25 -13.28
N ASP A 119 -15.91 9.26 -13.21
CA ASP A 119 -16.49 9.76 -11.96
C ASP A 119 -17.30 8.66 -11.27
N PHE A 120 -18.18 7.97 -12.00
CA PHE A 120 -18.97 6.86 -11.49
C PHE A 120 -18.10 5.74 -10.89
N ILE A 121 -17.03 5.35 -11.59
CA ILE A 121 -16.09 4.33 -11.11
C ILE A 121 -15.37 4.83 -9.84
N PHE A 122 -14.87 6.06 -9.86
CA PHE A 122 -14.13 6.63 -8.73
C PHE A 122 -14.97 6.76 -7.47
N ASP A 123 -16.18 7.31 -7.59
CA ASP A 123 -17.09 7.52 -6.47
C ASP A 123 -17.50 6.17 -5.86
N GLY A 124 -17.79 5.16 -6.69
CA GLY A 124 -18.10 3.79 -6.22
C GLY A 124 -16.93 3.13 -5.48
N LEU A 125 -15.71 3.19 -6.03
CA LEU A 125 -14.52 2.60 -5.42
C LEU A 125 -14.16 3.25 -4.09
N THR A 126 -14.14 4.58 -4.05
CA THR A 126 -13.79 5.32 -2.83
C THR A 126 -14.81 5.10 -1.73
N HIS A 127 -16.09 4.99 -2.05
CA HIS A 127 -17.14 4.62 -1.10
C HIS A 127 -16.91 3.23 -0.49
N HIS A 128 -16.68 2.21 -1.33
CA HIS A 128 -16.43 0.85 -0.85
C HIS A 128 -15.14 0.74 -0.02
N LEU A 129 -14.06 1.40 -0.45
CA LEU A 129 -12.79 1.44 0.28
C LEU A 129 -12.93 2.17 1.62
N ALA A 130 -13.65 3.30 1.67
CA ALA A 130 -13.94 4.02 2.91
C ALA A 130 -14.76 3.17 3.89
N SER A 131 -15.78 2.48 3.37
CA SER A 131 -16.57 1.52 4.15
C SER A 131 -15.69 0.38 4.69
N ALA A 132 -14.84 -0.22 3.86
CA ALA A 132 -13.91 -1.27 4.28
C ALA A 132 -12.92 -0.79 5.36
N ALA A 133 -12.31 0.39 5.18
CA ALA A 133 -11.38 0.99 6.13
C ALA A 133 -12.04 1.31 7.49
N SER A 134 -13.34 1.61 7.49
CA SER A 134 -14.10 1.81 8.73
C SER A 134 -14.36 0.50 9.48
N ARG A 135 -14.64 -0.60 8.75
CA ARG A 135 -14.92 -1.93 9.30
C ARG A 135 -13.68 -2.63 9.82
N SER A 136 -12.55 -2.48 9.13
CA SER A 136 -11.30 -3.20 9.43
C SER A 136 -10.85 -3.07 10.89
N ARG A 137 -11.08 -1.89 11.48
CA ARG A 137 -10.74 -1.57 12.88
C ARG A 137 -11.56 -2.30 13.94
N THR A 138 -12.61 -3.02 13.55
CA THR A 138 -13.56 -3.68 14.47
C THR A 138 -13.69 -5.19 14.24
N SER A 139 -13.03 -5.74 13.21
CA SER A 139 -13.18 -7.15 12.86
C SER A 139 -12.38 -8.05 13.81
N SER A 140 -13.08 -8.96 14.50
CA SER A 140 -12.47 -10.10 15.19
C SER A 140 -11.86 -11.09 14.20
N VAL A 141 -10.92 -11.91 14.68
CA VAL A 141 -10.37 -13.04 13.88
C VAL A 141 -11.54 -13.95 13.51
N SER A 142 -11.74 -14.17 12.20
CA SER A 142 -12.77 -15.06 11.66
C SER A 142 -12.11 -16.29 11.06
N GLU A 143 -12.80 -17.42 11.07
CA GLU A 143 -12.33 -18.66 10.43
C GLU A 143 -12.12 -18.51 8.92
N LYS A 144 -12.85 -17.58 8.28
CA LYS A 144 -12.70 -17.26 6.85
C LYS A 144 -12.53 -15.75 6.66
N PRO A 145 -11.38 -15.27 6.14
CA PRO A 145 -11.21 -13.85 5.86
C PRO A 145 -12.16 -13.39 4.73
N ASP A 146 -12.85 -12.26 4.94
CA ASP A 146 -13.64 -11.59 3.90
C ASP A 146 -12.68 -10.85 2.95
N LEU A 147 -12.36 -11.49 1.82
CA LEU A 147 -11.37 -11.00 0.83
C LEU A 147 -11.89 -9.87 -0.07
N PHE A 148 -13.07 -9.32 0.22
CA PHE A 148 -13.69 -8.27 -0.59
C PHE A 148 -12.79 -7.04 -0.72
N CYS A 149 -12.11 -6.64 0.36
CA CYS A 149 -11.24 -5.46 0.35
C CYS A 149 -10.00 -5.67 -0.52
N GLU A 150 -9.37 -6.84 -0.40
CA GLU A 150 -8.21 -7.25 -1.17
C GLU A 150 -8.54 -7.27 -2.67
N GLN A 151 -9.68 -7.87 -3.05
CA GLN A 151 -10.13 -7.89 -4.43
C GLN A 151 -10.45 -6.49 -4.96
N LEU A 152 -10.98 -5.60 -4.12
CA LEU A 152 -11.27 -4.22 -4.50
C LEU A 152 -9.98 -3.42 -4.72
N LEU A 153 -8.96 -3.64 -3.90
CA LEU A 153 -7.62 -3.07 -4.14
C LEU A 153 -6.99 -3.62 -5.43
N ILE A 154 -7.18 -4.91 -5.74
CA ILE A 154 -6.72 -5.49 -7.01
C ILE A 154 -7.44 -4.86 -8.20
N LEU A 155 -8.75 -4.62 -8.11
CA LEU A 155 -9.50 -3.88 -9.15
C LEU A 155 -8.99 -2.44 -9.28
N THR A 156 -8.75 -1.77 -8.15
CA THR A 156 -8.19 -0.40 -8.12
C THR A 156 -6.82 -0.35 -8.80
N TRP A 157 -5.95 -1.31 -8.51
CA TRP A 157 -4.66 -1.47 -9.17
C TRP A 157 -4.81 -1.66 -10.69
N HIS A 158 -5.70 -2.54 -11.13
CA HIS A 158 -5.96 -2.76 -12.55
C HIS A 158 -6.46 -1.51 -13.25
N LEU A 159 -7.36 -0.75 -12.62
CA LEU A 159 -7.86 0.52 -13.16
C LEU A 159 -6.73 1.55 -13.31
N LEU A 160 -5.89 1.72 -12.29
CA LEU A 160 -4.78 2.69 -12.33
C LEU A 160 -3.69 2.31 -13.33
N THR A 161 -3.41 1.01 -13.51
CA THR A 161 -2.30 0.55 -14.36
C THR A 161 -2.69 0.27 -15.80
N LEU A 162 -3.94 -0.13 -16.06
CA LEU A 162 -4.42 -0.41 -17.41
C LEU A 162 -5.12 0.77 -18.06
N ASN A 163 -5.66 1.70 -17.27
CA ASN A 163 -6.38 2.85 -17.76
C ASN A 163 -5.69 4.15 -17.36
N GLY A 164 -4.85 4.66 -18.27
CA GLY A 164 -4.17 5.94 -18.08
C GLY A 164 -5.12 7.16 -18.04
N HIS A 165 -6.34 7.06 -18.58
CA HIS A 165 -7.34 8.11 -18.42
C HIS A 165 -7.87 8.14 -16.99
N PHE A 166 -8.17 6.97 -16.41
CA PHE A 166 -8.59 6.85 -15.02
C PHE A 166 -7.48 7.31 -14.05
N LEU A 167 -6.23 6.88 -14.25
CA LEU A 167 -5.10 7.36 -13.44
C LEU A 167 -5.00 8.88 -13.45
N ARG A 168 -4.96 9.50 -14.64
CA ARG A 168 -4.92 10.98 -14.74
C ARG A 168 -6.15 11.63 -14.14
N HIS A 169 -7.32 11.04 -14.29
CA HIS A 169 -8.56 11.54 -13.71
C HIS A 169 -8.52 11.54 -12.18
N VAL A 170 -8.17 10.41 -11.55
CA VAL A 170 -7.92 10.32 -10.09
C VAL A 170 -6.85 11.32 -9.67
N CYS A 171 -5.78 11.43 -10.47
CA CYS A 171 -4.69 12.33 -10.26
C CYS A 171 -4.94 13.76 -10.76
N SER A 172 -6.15 14.16 -11.16
CA SER A 172 -6.49 15.56 -11.54
C SER A 172 -7.72 16.09 -10.80
N ARG A 173 -8.62 15.18 -10.39
CA ARG A 173 -9.87 15.48 -9.70
C ARG A 173 -9.61 16.12 -8.33
N ARG A 174 -10.45 17.10 -7.97
CA ARG A 174 -10.51 17.64 -6.60
C ARG A 174 -11.05 16.57 -5.67
N GLY A 175 -10.45 16.41 -4.49
CA GLY A 175 -10.85 15.36 -3.57
C GLY A 175 -10.08 14.04 -3.74
N ALA A 176 -8.84 14.09 -4.27
CA ALA A 176 -7.96 12.92 -4.35
C ALA A 176 -7.73 12.26 -2.97
N ASP A 177 -7.97 12.98 -1.88
CA ASP A 177 -7.96 12.46 -0.54
C ASP A 177 -9.03 11.41 -0.26
N ALA A 178 -10.12 11.37 -1.03
CA ALA A 178 -11.15 10.34 -0.96
C ALA A 178 -10.61 8.93 -1.22
N LEU A 179 -9.56 8.80 -2.05
CA LEU A 179 -8.84 7.54 -2.25
C LEU A 179 -7.67 7.37 -1.27
N LEU A 180 -6.93 8.45 -0.99
CA LEU A 180 -5.76 8.39 -0.10
C LEU A 180 -6.11 7.96 1.33
N ARG A 181 -7.19 8.52 1.91
CA ARG A 181 -7.59 8.27 3.29
C ARG A 181 -7.88 6.78 3.57
N PRO A 182 -8.73 6.08 2.80
CA PRO A 182 -8.96 4.67 3.05
C PRO A 182 -7.72 3.82 2.79
N LEU A 183 -6.89 4.15 1.79
CA LEU A 183 -5.61 3.46 1.57
C LEU A 183 -4.69 3.57 2.78
N ILE A 184 -4.50 4.77 3.34
CA ILE A 184 -3.69 4.97 4.54
C ILE A 184 -4.27 4.23 5.74
N ALA A 185 -5.60 4.29 5.93
CA ALA A 185 -6.25 3.60 7.04
C ALA A 185 -6.08 2.07 6.96
N LEU A 186 -6.26 1.48 5.77
CA LEU A 186 -6.05 0.04 5.55
C LEU A 186 -4.58 -0.36 5.70
N LEU A 187 -3.66 0.46 5.19
CA LEU A 187 -2.22 0.25 5.33
C LEU A 187 -1.79 0.22 6.80
N LEU A 188 -2.24 1.19 7.59
CA LEU A 188 -1.92 1.26 9.03
C LEU A 188 -2.53 0.10 9.82
N ASP A 189 -3.78 -0.25 9.55
CA ASP A 189 -4.47 -1.36 10.20
C ASP A 189 -3.79 -2.70 9.90
N ALA A 190 -3.43 -2.94 8.64
CA ALA A 190 -2.67 -4.12 8.25
C ALA A 190 -1.28 -4.16 8.92
N SER A 191 -0.55 -3.05 8.93
CA SER A 191 0.76 -2.95 9.58
C SER A 191 0.67 -3.22 11.09
N PHE A 192 -0.34 -2.66 11.75
CA PHE A 192 -0.59 -2.88 13.16
C PHE A 192 -0.86 -4.36 13.45
N PHE A 193 -1.72 -5.01 12.66
CA PHE A 193 -2.04 -6.42 12.84
C PHE A 193 -0.80 -7.31 12.71
N ILE A 194 0.04 -7.08 11.71
CA ILE A 194 1.21 -7.91 11.41
C ILE A 194 2.32 -7.70 12.44
N HIS A 195 2.65 -6.45 12.78
CA HIS A 195 3.86 -6.14 13.54
C HIS A 195 3.62 -5.88 15.03
N ARG A 196 2.40 -5.47 15.43
CA ARG A 196 2.15 -4.94 16.79
C ARG A 196 1.24 -5.79 17.66
N ARG A 197 0.54 -6.78 17.10
CA ARG A 197 -0.31 -7.66 17.91
C ARG A 197 0.55 -8.40 18.96
N PRO A 198 0.21 -8.34 20.25
CA PRO A 198 0.84 -9.19 21.25
C PRO A 198 0.51 -10.64 20.90
N THR A 199 1.51 -11.51 20.81
CA THR A 199 1.26 -12.94 21.01
C THR A 199 0.57 -13.08 22.36
N PRO A 200 -0.52 -13.85 22.48
CA PRO A 200 -1.18 -14.04 23.77
C PRO A 200 -0.14 -14.60 24.75
N GLN A 201 0.26 -13.76 25.70
CA GLN A 201 1.06 -14.18 26.83
C GLN A 201 0.22 -15.18 27.61
N THR A 202 0.71 -16.41 27.74
CA THR A 202 0.25 -17.33 28.77
C THR A 202 0.37 -16.62 30.11
N HIS A 203 -0.77 -16.23 30.67
CA HIS A 203 -0.89 -15.88 32.08
C HIS A 203 -0.34 -17.06 32.89
N ASP A 204 0.87 -16.93 33.43
CA ASP A 204 1.19 -17.21 34.83
C ASP A 204 2.70 -17.18 35.05
N ALA A 205 3.20 -16.02 35.47
CA ALA A 205 4.35 -15.96 36.36
C ALA A 205 4.14 -14.75 37.29
N ARG A 206 3.53 -15.00 38.45
CA ARG A 206 3.59 -14.06 39.58
C ARG A 206 5.06 -13.74 39.88
N PRO A 207 5.42 -12.48 40.14
CA PRO A 207 6.75 -12.18 40.65
C PRO A 207 6.84 -12.67 42.09
N LEU A 208 7.64 -13.71 42.35
CA LEU A 208 8.01 -14.09 43.70
C LEU A 208 9.00 -13.06 44.24
N ALA A 209 8.64 -12.49 45.39
CA ALA A 209 9.38 -11.49 46.12
C ALA A 209 10.81 -11.93 46.43
N GLU A 210 11.71 -10.95 46.43
CA GLU A 210 13.08 -11.05 46.89
C GLU A 210 13.13 -11.52 48.36
N THR A 211 13.84 -12.62 48.61
CA THR A 211 14.42 -12.89 49.92
C THR A 211 15.90 -13.22 49.73
N ARG A 212 16.75 -12.28 50.14
CA ARG A 212 18.16 -12.54 50.43
C ARG A 212 18.24 -13.42 51.68
N ASP A 213 19.09 -14.45 51.68
CA ASP A 213 20.18 -14.61 52.67
C ASP A 213 20.91 -15.98 52.60
N SER A 214 22.26 -15.87 52.64
CA SER A 214 23.26 -16.74 53.32
C SER A 214 23.56 -18.21 52.93
N LEU A 215 24.83 -18.43 52.53
CA LEU A 215 25.85 -19.41 53.02
C LEU A 215 25.66 -20.95 52.87
N SER A 216 26.32 -21.54 51.84
CA SER A 216 27.23 -22.75 51.73
C SER A 216 27.05 -24.05 52.59
N PRO A 217 27.71 -25.22 52.30
CA PRO A 217 27.98 -25.96 51.03
C PRO A 217 27.77 -27.53 51.13
N SER A 218 28.08 -28.28 50.05
CA SER A 218 28.14 -29.77 49.87
C SER A 218 26.79 -30.47 49.55
N THR A 219 26.66 -31.54 48.74
CA THR A 219 27.58 -32.60 48.27
C THR A 219 27.03 -33.26 46.98
N ASN A 220 27.93 -33.74 46.11
CA ASN A 220 27.84 -34.73 45.02
C ASN A 220 26.51 -35.39 44.59
N GLY A 221 26.31 -35.44 43.26
CA GLY A 221 25.90 -36.67 42.58
C GLY A 221 24.87 -36.51 41.45
N GLY A 222 25.26 -36.84 40.20
CA GLY A 222 24.35 -37.51 39.27
C GLY A 222 23.96 -36.77 37.98
N SER A 223 24.60 -37.22 36.88
CA SER A 223 24.04 -37.36 35.52
C SER A 223 23.65 -36.11 34.73
N LEU A 224 24.56 -35.72 33.83
CA LEU A 224 24.30 -34.99 32.60
C LEU A 224 23.30 -35.75 31.72
N LEU A 225 22.08 -35.25 31.62
CA LEU A 225 21.26 -35.40 30.41
C LEU A 225 20.88 -33.99 29.96
N ALA A 226 21.52 -33.56 28.88
CA ALA A 226 21.16 -32.38 28.14
C ALA A 226 19.72 -32.57 27.62
N ASN A 227 18.79 -31.79 28.17
CA ASN A 227 17.46 -31.66 27.60
C ASN A 227 17.53 -30.51 26.59
N ASP A 228 17.87 -30.83 25.34
CA ASP A 228 17.64 -29.95 24.19
C ASP A 228 16.13 -29.85 23.97
N GLY A 229 15.49 -29.01 24.78
CA GLY A 229 14.14 -28.52 24.53
C GLY A 229 14.20 -27.44 23.47
N ALA A 230 14.21 -27.84 22.21
CA ALA A 230 13.83 -26.96 21.11
C ALA A 230 12.41 -26.45 21.39
N GLU A 231 12.31 -25.20 21.86
CA GLU A 231 11.04 -24.47 21.91
C GLU A 231 10.48 -24.42 20.49
N SER A 232 9.49 -25.26 20.22
CA SER A 232 8.71 -25.24 19.00
C SER A 232 7.81 -24.00 19.06
N PRO A 233 7.80 -23.14 18.03
CA PRO A 233 6.89 -22.00 18.01
C PRO A 233 5.46 -22.53 18.01
N SER A 234 4.66 -22.02 18.95
CA SER A 234 3.26 -22.35 19.16
C SER A 234 2.48 -22.32 17.83
N SER A 235 1.72 -23.38 17.56
CA SER A 235 0.89 -23.50 16.38
C SER A 235 -0.23 -22.46 16.40
N SER A 236 -0.04 -21.36 15.66
CA SER A 236 -1.12 -20.43 15.33
C SER A 236 -2.27 -21.18 14.67
N SER A 237 -3.52 -20.89 15.05
CA SER A 237 -4.69 -21.50 14.40
C SER A 237 -4.67 -21.25 12.88
N PRO A 238 -5.13 -22.18 12.02
CA PRO A 238 -5.13 -21.99 10.57
C PRO A 238 -5.90 -20.74 10.12
N ALA A 239 -6.93 -20.35 10.86
CA ALA A 239 -7.70 -19.12 10.65
C ALA A 239 -6.86 -17.85 10.88
N GLU A 240 -6.00 -17.86 11.90
CA GLU A 240 -5.10 -16.73 12.21
C GLU A 240 -4.01 -16.59 11.16
N ALA A 241 -3.44 -17.70 10.69
CA ALA A 241 -2.46 -17.70 9.60
C ALA A 241 -3.08 -17.18 8.29
N ALA A 242 -4.31 -17.60 7.95
CA ALA A 242 -5.03 -17.10 6.78
C ALA A 242 -5.31 -15.58 6.89
N THR A 243 -5.71 -15.11 8.07
CA THR A 243 -5.94 -13.68 8.31
C THR A 243 -4.64 -12.88 8.18
N ALA A 244 -3.52 -13.38 8.74
CA ALA A 244 -2.22 -12.73 8.62
C ALA A 244 -1.77 -12.60 7.15
N LEU A 245 -1.95 -13.64 6.35
CA LEU A 245 -1.65 -13.60 4.91
C LEU A 245 -2.51 -12.55 4.17
N SER A 246 -3.81 -12.48 4.52
CA SER A 246 -4.73 -11.45 4.00
C SER A 246 -4.21 -10.04 4.30
N ARG A 247 -3.79 -9.78 5.55
CA ARG A 247 -3.24 -8.48 5.97
C ARG A 247 -1.94 -8.15 5.26
N ILE A 248 -1.06 -9.12 5.02
CA ILE A 248 0.17 -8.92 4.24
C ILE A 248 -0.21 -8.49 2.82
N GLY A 249 -1.18 -9.18 2.19
CA GLY A 249 -1.71 -8.80 0.88
C GLY A 249 -2.24 -7.37 0.84
N LEU A 250 -3.06 -6.96 1.84
CA LEU A 250 -3.55 -5.58 1.96
C LEU A 250 -2.41 -4.56 2.06
N LEU A 251 -1.40 -4.85 2.88
CA LEU A 251 -0.24 -3.98 3.11
C LEU A 251 0.53 -3.72 1.81
N HIS A 252 0.83 -4.79 1.06
CA HIS A 252 1.50 -4.69 -0.24
C HIS A 252 0.63 -4.00 -1.29
N MET A 253 -0.64 -4.36 -1.41
CA MET A 253 -1.54 -3.75 -2.42
C MET A 253 -1.75 -2.26 -2.18
N CYS A 254 -1.92 -1.83 -0.93
CA CYS A 254 -1.98 -0.40 -0.61
C CYS A 254 -0.67 0.32 -0.97
N SER A 255 0.47 -0.31 -0.67
CA SER A 255 1.80 0.26 -0.97
C SER A 255 2.05 0.39 -2.48
N PHE A 256 1.68 -0.61 -3.28
CA PHE A 256 1.77 -0.57 -4.74
C PHE A 256 0.87 0.52 -5.34
N ILE A 257 -0.37 0.64 -4.88
CA ILE A 257 -1.28 1.70 -5.33
C ILE A 257 -0.71 3.08 -4.99
N LEU A 258 -0.21 3.27 -3.76
CA LEU A 258 0.45 4.51 -3.37
C LEU A 258 1.69 4.81 -4.22
N LEU A 259 2.47 3.78 -4.58
CA LEU A 259 3.62 3.92 -5.47
C LEU A 259 3.21 4.48 -6.84
N VAL A 260 2.18 3.90 -7.48
CA VAL A 260 1.67 4.38 -8.77
C VAL A 260 1.08 5.78 -8.68
N LEU A 261 0.34 6.09 -7.62
CA LEU A 261 -0.22 7.44 -7.42
C LEU A 261 0.91 8.47 -7.20
N SER A 262 1.92 8.11 -6.40
CA SER A 262 3.04 8.99 -6.06
C SER A 262 3.90 9.39 -7.25
N SER A 263 3.99 8.54 -8.29
CA SER A 263 4.75 8.85 -9.50
C SER A 263 4.06 9.91 -10.37
N GLU A 264 2.78 10.19 -10.15
CA GLU A 264 2.05 11.24 -10.86
C GLU A 264 2.26 12.60 -10.18
N ARG A 265 2.84 13.55 -10.93
CA ARG A 265 3.11 14.92 -10.46
C ARG A 265 1.86 15.59 -9.88
N ASP A 266 0.72 15.50 -10.56
CA ASP A 266 -0.49 16.21 -10.16
C ASP A 266 -1.05 15.68 -8.83
N PHE A 267 -0.88 14.38 -8.55
CA PHE A 267 -1.18 13.81 -7.25
C PHE A 267 -0.27 14.38 -6.16
N ALA A 268 1.05 14.33 -6.37
CA ALA A 268 2.02 14.83 -5.39
C ALA A 268 1.85 16.33 -5.09
N VAL A 269 1.57 17.16 -6.10
CA VAL A 269 1.30 18.58 -5.91
C VAL A 269 0.03 18.81 -5.08
N ARG A 270 -1.04 18.03 -5.30
CA ARG A 270 -2.29 18.15 -4.52
C ARG A 270 -2.17 17.71 -3.08
N LEU A 271 -1.20 16.88 -2.73
CA LEU A 271 -0.96 16.52 -1.32
C LEU A 271 -0.65 17.73 -0.43
N ASN A 272 -0.28 18.88 -1.02
CA ASN A 272 -0.12 20.14 -0.30
C ASN A 272 -1.44 20.77 0.17
N GLU A 273 -2.60 20.26 -0.23
CA GLU A 273 -3.89 20.71 0.32
C GLU A 273 -3.94 20.49 1.84
N PRO A 274 -4.55 21.41 2.60
CA PRO A 274 -4.64 21.30 4.05
C PRO A 274 -5.40 20.02 4.42
N PHE A 275 -4.91 19.29 5.42
CA PHE A 275 -5.57 18.09 5.89
C PHE A 275 -6.85 18.45 6.65
N LEU A 276 -8.01 18.08 6.10
CA LEU A 276 -9.31 18.38 6.69
C LEU A 276 -9.91 17.14 7.36
N GLY A 277 -9.53 16.82 8.59
CA GLY A 277 -10.18 15.73 9.31
C GLY A 277 -9.43 15.26 10.54
N LYS A 278 -9.85 14.10 11.06
CA LYS A 278 -9.17 13.44 12.17
C LYS A 278 -8.16 12.44 11.62
N ALA A 279 -6.91 12.54 12.05
CA ALA A 279 -5.89 11.55 11.75
C ALA A 279 -6.31 10.16 12.28
N PRO A 280 -5.92 9.06 11.61
CA PRO A 280 -6.04 7.71 12.16
C PRO A 280 -5.42 7.64 13.56
N ALA A 281 -5.96 6.79 14.44
CA ALA A 281 -5.54 6.72 15.85
C ALA A 281 -4.04 6.38 16.03
N ASP A 282 -3.44 5.67 15.07
CA ASP A 282 -2.01 5.31 15.06
C ASP A 282 -1.06 6.45 14.68
N ILE A 283 -1.60 7.58 14.23
CA ILE A 283 -0.85 8.76 13.81
C ILE A 283 -0.98 9.86 14.89
N PRO A 284 0.12 10.51 15.30
CA PRO A 284 0.07 11.62 16.25
C PRO A 284 -0.76 12.78 15.70
N VAL A 285 -1.33 13.60 16.59
CA VAL A 285 -2.03 14.81 16.16
C VAL A 285 -1.05 15.76 15.49
N PHE A 286 -1.38 16.22 14.30
CA PHE A 286 -0.56 17.15 13.53
C PHE A 286 -1.44 18.25 12.91
N GLN A 287 -0.82 19.38 12.58
CA GLN A 287 -1.43 20.45 11.80
C GLN A 287 -0.62 20.61 10.52
N GLY A 288 -1.19 20.19 9.39
CA GLY A 288 -0.45 20.13 8.14
C GLY A 288 -1.34 19.76 6.96
N SER A 289 -0.70 19.20 5.94
CA SER A 289 -1.29 18.84 4.66
C SER A 289 -1.53 17.32 4.52
N TYR A 290 -2.12 16.88 3.42
CA TYR A 290 -2.20 15.44 3.11
C TYR A 290 -0.82 14.81 2.86
N ALA A 291 0.19 15.60 2.49
CA ALA A 291 1.57 15.13 2.42
C ALA A 291 2.09 14.73 3.80
N ASP A 292 1.73 15.48 4.85
CA ASP A 292 2.05 15.13 6.24
C ASP A 292 1.38 13.83 6.67
N LEU A 293 0.10 13.66 6.34
CA LEU A 293 -0.62 12.41 6.60
C LEU A 293 0.10 11.21 5.97
N LEU A 294 0.47 11.32 4.70
CA LEU A 294 1.19 10.28 3.97
C LEU A 294 2.57 10.02 4.59
N CYS A 295 3.33 11.08 4.91
CA CYS A 295 4.65 10.98 5.53
C CYS A 295 4.60 10.25 6.89
N LEU A 296 3.65 10.65 7.74
CA LEU A 296 3.47 10.04 9.06
C LEU A 296 3.03 8.57 8.95
N ALA A 297 2.16 8.25 7.99
CA ALA A 297 1.76 6.87 7.71
C ALA A 297 2.93 6.02 7.21
N VAL A 298 3.70 6.52 6.24
CA VAL A 298 4.89 5.82 5.73
C VAL A 298 5.90 5.58 6.84
N HIS A 299 6.28 6.62 7.59
CA HIS A 299 7.18 6.46 8.74
C HIS A 299 6.66 5.38 9.68
N ARG A 300 5.36 5.40 10.00
CA ARG A 300 4.76 4.45 10.94
C ARG A 300 4.94 3.00 10.49
N VAL A 301 4.69 2.72 9.22
CA VAL A 301 4.80 1.37 8.62
C VAL A 301 6.26 0.96 8.45
N VAL A 302 7.14 1.86 7.96
CA VAL A 302 8.58 1.58 7.82
C VAL A 302 9.21 1.25 9.17
N MET A 303 8.84 1.96 10.23
CA MET A 303 9.37 1.68 11.58
C MET A 303 8.88 0.34 12.16
N ASP A 304 7.69 -0.11 11.78
CA ASP A 304 7.17 -1.42 12.14
C ASP A 304 7.88 -2.52 11.31
N ALA A 305 8.07 -2.29 10.01
CA ALA A 305 8.72 -3.17 9.05
C ALA A 305 10.24 -3.32 9.23
N THR A 306 10.91 -2.35 9.87
CA THR A 306 12.36 -2.41 10.19
C THR A 306 12.62 -2.86 11.63
N GLY A 307 11.56 -3.34 12.30
CA GLY A 307 11.59 -3.75 13.71
C GLY A 307 12.17 -5.15 13.95
N PRO A 308 12.32 -5.55 15.23
CA PRO A 308 12.89 -6.85 15.59
C PRO A 308 12.02 -8.05 15.23
N ARG A 309 10.73 -7.84 14.95
CA ARG A 309 9.73 -8.89 14.70
C ARG A 309 9.71 -9.41 13.26
N GLY A 310 10.54 -8.85 12.39
CA GLY A 310 10.66 -9.24 10.99
C GLY A 310 10.94 -8.02 10.11
N SER A 311 11.79 -8.23 9.10
CA SER A 311 12.04 -7.24 8.05
C SER A 311 11.13 -7.49 6.85
N SER A 312 10.60 -6.43 6.26
CA SER A 312 9.94 -6.51 4.95
C SER A 312 10.57 -5.53 3.98
N ASP A 313 11.74 -5.90 3.46
CA ASP A 313 12.61 -5.07 2.62
C ASP A 313 11.85 -4.45 1.44
N SER A 314 11.00 -5.23 0.76
CA SER A 314 10.21 -4.73 -0.38
C SER A 314 9.18 -3.67 0.01
N LEU A 315 8.62 -3.73 1.23
CA LEU A 315 7.73 -2.68 1.73
C LEU A 315 8.50 -1.40 2.06
N VAL A 316 9.67 -1.53 2.67
CA VAL A 316 10.55 -0.39 2.96
C VAL A 316 10.92 0.33 1.66
N ASP A 317 11.41 -0.41 0.66
CA ASP A 317 11.81 0.14 -0.64
C ASP A 317 10.64 0.87 -1.35
N MET A 318 9.46 0.24 -1.43
CA MET A 318 8.29 0.86 -2.05
C MET A 318 7.86 2.14 -1.32
N LEU A 319 7.79 2.12 0.01
CA LEU A 319 7.29 3.26 0.79
C LEU A 319 8.30 4.41 0.84
N LEU A 320 9.60 4.12 0.86
CA LEU A 320 10.64 5.14 0.70
C LEU A 320 10.62 5.75 -0.70
N THR A 321 10.38 4.95 -1.74
CA THR A 321 10.18 5.44 -3.11
C THR A 321 8.96 6.36 -3.20
N VAL A 322 7.84 6.01 -2.56
CA VAL A 322 6.65 6.89 -2.46
C VAL A 322 7.01 8.25 -1.86
N LEU A 323 7.75 8.28 -0.74
CA LEU A 323 8.19 9.53 -0.14
C LEU A 323 9.12 10.32 -1.04
N CYS A 324 10.07 9.65 -1.70
CA CYS A 324 11.00 10.29 -2.63
C CYS A 324 10.23 10.97 -3.79
N ASN A 325 9.32 10.25 -4.44
CA ASN A 325 8.49 10.79 -5.53
C ASN A 325 7.69 12.02 -5.11
N VAL A 326 7.09 11.99 -3.92
CA VAL A 326 6.26 13.09 -3.41
C VAL A 326 7.11 14.28 -2.95
N SER A 327 8.27 14.04 -2.35
CA SER A 327 9.12 15.06 -1.74
C SER A 327 9.54 16.20 -2.69
N ALA A 328 9.69 15.91 -3.98
CA ALA A 328 10.02 16.90 -5.01
C ALA A 328 8.92 17.97 -5.22
N TYR A 329 7.70 17.69 -4.76
CA TYR A 329 6.53 18.55 -4.97
C TYR A 329 5.92 19.09 -3.68
N VAL A 330 6.39 18.62 -2.52
CA VAL A 330 5.92 19.08 -1.21
C VAL A 330 6.52 20.45 -0.91
N LYS A 331 5.64 21.41 -0.60
CA LYS A 331 6.04 22.78 -0.24
C LYS A 331 6.74 22.80 1.11
N SER A 332 6.13 22.18 2.10
CA SER A 332 6.64 22.13 3.46
C SER A 332 5.96 21.00 4.22
N PHE A 333 6.72 20.32 5.07
CA PHE A 333 6.19 19.43 6.10
C PHE A 333 5.99 20.19 7.42
N CYS A 334 5.02 19.74 8.22
CA CYS A 334 4.86 20.19 9.60
C CYS A 334 5.98 19.65 10.50
N LEU A 335 6.14 20.23 11.69
CA LEU A 335 7.20 19.85 12.64
C LEU A 335 7.19 18.36 12.96
N GLU A 336 6.01 17.78 13.20
CA GLU A 336 5.89 16.36 13.56
C GLU A 336 6.40 15.45 12.43
N SER A 337 6.01 15.72 11.18
CA SER A 337 6.51 15.00 10.00
C SER A 337 8.04 15.11 9.87
N CYS A 338 8.61 16.30 10.06
CA CYS A 338 10.06 16.50 10.03
C CYS A 338 10.77 15.67 11.11
N LEU A 339 10.24 15.65 12.35
CA LEU A 339 10.79 14.84 13.43
C LEU A 339 10.72 13.34 13.11
N ARG A 340 9.64 12.88 12.47
CA ARG A 340 9.50 11.48 12.03
C ARG A 340 10.46 11.11 10.90
N LEU A 341 10.71 12.01 9.94
CA LEU A 341 11.74 11.77 8.91
C LEU A 341 13.13 11.65 9.54
N MET A 342 13.46 12.50 10.51
CA MET A 342 14.74 12.41 11.24
C MET A 342 14.84 11.11 12.06
N ALA A 343 13.77 10.69 12.72
CA ALA A 343 13.73 9.43 13.46
C ALA A 343 13.89 8.21 12.54
N MET A 344 13.32 8.26 11.34
CA MET A 344 13.50 7.23 10.31
C MET A 344 14.95 7.17 9.83
N MET A 345 15.59 8.31 9.61
CA MET A 345 17.01 8.39 9.26
C MET A 345 17.88 7.77 10.36
N GLU A 346 17.63 8.11 11.62
CA GLU A 346 18.36 7.52 12.75
C GLU A 346 18.19 5.99 12.78
N ARG A 347 16.98 5.49 12.48
CA ARG A 347 16.69 4.04 12.45
C ARG A 347 17.44 3.32 11.34
N LEU A 348 17.37 3.83 10.11
CA LEU A 348 17.96 3.20 8.92
C LEU A 348 19.50 3.28 8.91
N THR A 349 20.08 4.28 9.58
CA THR A 349 21.53 4.43 9.71
C THR A 349 22.14 3.58 10.85
N ARG A 350 21.33 2.91 11.68
CA ARG A 350 21.86 2.05 12.74
C ARG A 350 22.57 0.84 12.14
N ARG A 351 23.70 0.46 12.76
CA ARG A 351 24.53 -0.68 12.35
C ARG A 351 23.73 -1.98 12.17
N TYR A 352 22.72 -2.20 13.03
CA TYR A 352 21.92 -3.42 12.98
C TYR A 352 21.12 -3.55 11.66
N TRP A 353 20.66 -2.44 11.08
CA TRP A 353 19.92 -2.43 9.81
C TRP A 353 20.89 -2.34 8.64
N LEU A 354 21.80 -1.37 8.66
CA LEU A 354 22.70 -1.09 7.53
C LEU A 354 23.57 -2.29 7.13
N PHE A 355 23.95 -3.13 8.10
CA PHE A 355 24.78 -4.30 7.87
C PHE A 355 24.01 -5.64 7.85
N SER A 356 22.67 -5.63 8.00
CA SER A 356 21.90 -6.88 7.94
C SER A 356 21.67 -7.38 6.52
N ALA A 357 21.70 -6.50 5.51
CA ALA A 357 21.67 -6.88 4.10
C ALA A 357 22.49 -5.91 3.25
N PRO A 358 23.09 -6.37 2.14
CA PRO A 358 23.94 -5.54 1.31
C PRO A 358 23.19 -4.40 0.62
N GLN A 359 21.86 -4.49 0.45
CA GLN A 359 21.04 -3.45 -0.21
C GLN A 359 20.56 -2.34 0.73
N HIS A 360 20.64 -2.48 2.06
CA HIS A 360 20.02 -1.54 3.01
C HIS A 360 20.62 -0.13 3.01
N TYR A 361 21.79 0.07 2.39
CA TYR A 361 22.30 1.42 2.17
C TYR A 361 21.42 2.23 1.21
N HIS A 362 20.71 1.59 0.28
CA HIS A 362 19.80 2.27 -0.65
C HIS A 362 18.68 3.01 0.09
N ASP A 363 18.19 2.47 1.20
CA ASP A 363 17.16 3.10 2.05
C ASP A 363 17.62 4.47 2.57
N VAL A 364 18.89 4.58 2.94
CA VAL A 364 19.50 5.83 3.39
C VAL A 364 19.59 6.83 2.24
N PHE A 365 19.96 6.38 1.03
CA PHE A 365 20.01 7.23 -0.15
C PHE A 365 18.62 7.78 -0.53
N PHE A 366 17.57 6.97 -0.49
CA PHE A 366 16.21 7.45 -0.72
C PHE A 366 15.83 8.57 0.25
N LEU A 367 16.17 8.43 1.53
CA LEU A 367 15.83 9.44 2.52
C LEU A 367 16.71 10.70 2.40
N LEU A 368 17.96 10.56 1.97
CA LEU A 368 18.80 11.70 1.60
C LEU A 368 18.23 12.45 0.39
N ASP A 369 17.72 11.75 -0.61
CA ASP A 369 17.06 12.37 -1.76
C ASP A 369 15.79 13.13 -1.34
N VAL A 370 15.00 12.56 -0.41
CA VAL A 370 13.86 13.28 0.20
C VAL A 370 14.33 14.60 0.84
N PHE A 371 15.37 14.57 1.66
CA PHE A 371 15.88 15.80 2.29
C PHE A 371 16.43 16.79 1.26
N ASN A 372 17.16 16.32 0.25
CA ASN A 372 17.70 17.15 -0.81
C ASN A 372 16.58 17.85 -1.59
N ASN A 373 15.54 17.12 -1.97
CA ASN A 373 14.37 17.66 -2.66
C ASN A 373 13.68 18.77 -1.85
N LEU A 374 13.49 18.56 -0.54
CA LEU A 374 12.88 19.56 0.35
C LEU A 374 13.73 20.82 0.48
N ILE A 375 15.05 20.67 0.61
CA ILE A 375 15.98 21.81 0.69
C ILE A 375 16.00 22.57 -0.64
N GLN A 376 16.06 21.86 -1.76
CA GLN A 376 16.07 22.45 -3.10
C GLN A 376 14.80 23.27 -3.35
N TYR A 377 13.62 22.74 -3.01
CA TYR A 377 12.35 23.46 -3.16
C TYR A 377 12.38 24.80 -2.41
N GLN A 378 12.82 24.78 -1.15
CA GLN A 378 12.93 25.98 -0.31
C GLN A 378 13.94 27.00 -0.86
N PHE A 379 15.04 26.54 -1.44
CA PHE A 379 16.04 27.41 -2.05
C PHE A 379 15.54 28.07 -3.34
N GLU A 380 14.90 27.31 -4.24
CA GLU A 380 14.35 27.83 -5.50
C GLU A 380 13.26 28.87 -5.27
N VAL A 381 12.37 28.64 -4.30
CA VAL A 381 11.34 29.62 -3.91
C VAL A 381 11.98 30.92 -3.43
N LYS A 382 12.99 30.85 -2.56
CA LYS A 382 13.69 32.04 -2.06
C LYS A 382 14.46 32.77 -3.15
N ARG A 383 15.14 32.06 -4.06
CA ARG A 383 15.84 32.65 -5.20
C ARG A 383 14.88 33.38 -6.12
N ASN A 384 13.74 32.77 -6.45
CA ASN A 384 12.70 33.37 -7.30
C ASN A 384 12.03 34.57 -6.62
N ALA A 385 11.82 34.50 -5.30
CA ALA A 385 11.35 35.65 -4.52
C ALA A 385 12.38 36.79 -4.53
N GLN A 386 13.67 36.50 -4.44
CA GLN A 386 14.75 37.49 -4.45
C GLN A 386 14.99 38.10 -5.84
N THR A 387 14.78 37.35 -6.93
CA THR A 387 14.81 37.91 -8.29
C THR A 387 13.58 38.75 -8.60
N SER A 388 12.40 38.38 -8.09
CA SER A 388 11.17 39.18 -8.20
C SER A 388 11.26 40.46 -7.33
N ALA A 389 11.78 40.34 -6.11
CA ALA A 389 12.04 41.47 -5.19
C ALA A 389 13.24 42.34 -5.62
N ARG A 390 14.05 41.92 -6.60
CA ARG A 390 15.00 42.82 -7.27
C ARG A 390 14.32 43.88 -8.15
N GLY A 391 12.98 43.85 -8.28
CA GLY A 391 12.15 44.94 -8.80
C GLY A 391 11.37 45.74 -7.74
N ALA A 392 11.43 45.38 -6.45
CA ALA A 392 10.77 46.11 -5.37
C ALA A 392 11.46 45.84 -4.01
N ASP A 393 11.95 46.91 -3.40
CA ASP A 393 12.82 46.93 -2.23
C ASP A 393 12.43 46.05 -1.01
N PHE A 394 13.50 45.51 -0.43
CA PHE A 394 13.80 45.34 1.00
C PHE A 394 13.47 44.05 1.79
N THR A 395 14.45 43.79 2.66
CA THR A 395 14.74 42.75 3.65
C THR A 395 13.57 42.06 4.35
N HIS A 396 13.62 40.73 4.45
CA HIS A 396 13.74 39.91 5.67
C HIS A 396 13.46 38.44 5.27
N SER A 397 14.21 37.46 5.80
CA SER A 397 13.78 36.06 6.09
C SER A 397 14.84 35.00 5.79
N LEU A 398 15.82 34.90 6.68
CA LEU A 398 16.44 33.63 7.05
C LEU A 398 15.69 33.08 8.28
N LYS A 399 14.57 32.38 8.06
CA LYS A 399 13.88 31.56 9.07
C LYS A 399 13.43 30.25 8.42
N VAL A 400 14.33 29.28 8.29
CA VAL A 400 13.93 27.88 7.96
C VAL A 400 14.63 26.84 8.86
N PHE A 401 15.54 27.23 9.76
CA PHE A 401 16.14 26.30 10.74
C PHE A 401 16.09 26.76 12.20
N SER A 402 15.38 27.85 12.54
CA SER A 402 15.26 28.27 13.94
C SER A 402 13.95 27.74 14.51
N VAL A 403 14.07 26.76 15.42
CA VAL A 403 13.02 26.32 16.33
C VAL A 403 12.43 27.55 17.02
N GLU A 404 11.16 27.88 16.75
CA GLU A 404 10.45 28.89 17.56
C GLU A 404 10.06 28.23 18.88
N LYS A 405 10.66 28.71 19.98
CA LYS A 405 10.13 28.52 21.33
C LYS A 405 8.79 29.27 21.40
N PRO A 406 7.72 28.67 21.95
CA PRO A 406 6.50 29.42 22.19
C PRO A 406 6.79 30.53 23.22
N ALA A 407 6.41 31.76 22.88
CA ALA A 407 6.49 32.89 23.80
C ALA A 407 5.57 32.61 24.99
N SER A 408 6.15 32.60 26.18
CA SER A 408 5.43 32.68 27.44
C SER A 408 4.73 34.03 27.53
N SER A 409 3.41 34.01 27.71
CA SER A 409 2.66 35.05 28.39
C SER A 409 1.76 34.39 29.42
#